data_AF-A0A395T1X2-F1
#
_entry.id   AF-A0A395T1X2-F1
#
_cell.length_a   1.000
_cell.length_b   1.000
_cell.length_c   1.000
_cell.angle_alpha   90.00
_cell.angle_beta   90.00
_cell.angle_gamma   90.00
#
_symmetry.space_group_name_H-M   'P 1'
#
loop_
_entity.id
_entity.type
_entity.pdbx_description
1 polymer ?
#
loop_
_entity_poly.entity_id
_entity_poly.type
_entity_poly.pdbx_seq_one_letter_code
_entity_poly.pdbx_strand_id
1 'polypeptide(L)'
;MPSATRRDQLLLVPWDPHSVEHVNRIYEQRVQCGWDKNRVEGWREKQTLGRKCIFWITLQPEDPETRETLQLHLDAFPAEKTPLVDTADSLRAKPRVPSHTKFYPVGHISLDDTNEKSGTFVLDLPTDGVYWIKTFYISKALRSKGIGRAAMDIVESMAIDEPLCAKTLALDTAEKENQKRIYIAKTGSEPGSTNQDCYVKISDEPDAF
;
A
#
# COMPACT_ATOMS: atom_id res chain seq x y z
N MET A 1 -28.60 8.62 -9.99
CA MET A 1 -27.42 8.81 -9.12
C MET A 1 -26.22 8.27 -9.88
N PRO A 2 -25.16 9.04 -10.15
CA PRO A 2 -23.94 8.44 -10.68
C PRO A 2 -23.43 7.41 -9.66
N SER A 3 -23.06 6.23 -10.13
CA SER A 3 -22.43 5.19 -9.31
C SER A 3 -21.18 5.75 -8.67
N ALA A 4 -20.97 5.51 -7.37
CA ALA A 4 -19.71 5.87 -6.72
C ALA A 4 -18.55 5.22 -7.48
N THR A 5 -17.46 5.96 -7.70
CA THR A 5 -16.28 5.37 -8.33
C THR A 5 -15.60 4.44 -7.34
N ARG A 6 -14.84 3.45 -7.82
CA ARG A 6 -14.09 2.54 -6.94
C ARG A 6 -13.13 3.31 -6.01
N ARG A 7 -12.69 4.51 -6.38
CA ARG A 7 -11.92 5.43 -5.55
C ARG A 7 -12.68 5.88 -4.29
N ASP A 8 -13.95 6.26 -4.44
CA ASP A 8 -14.80 6.78 -3.36
C ASP A 8 -15.11 5.71 -2.28
N GLN A 9 -14.90 4.45 -2.63
CA GLN A 9 -15.14 3.27 -1.80
C GLN A 9 -13.96 2.88 -0.91
N LEU A 10 -12.79 3.48 -1.15
CA LEU A 10 -11.56 3.19 -0.44
C LEU A 10 -11.22 4.33 0.52
N LEU A 11 -10.66 3.96 1.67
CA LEU A 11 -10.05 4.92 2.59
C LEU A 11 -8.61 4.51 2.87
N LEU A 12 -7.70 5.49 2.77
CA LEU A 12 -6.32 5.35 3.19
C LEU A 12 -6.16 5.85 4.63
N VAL A 13 -5.89 4.92 5.54
CA VAL A 13 -5.70 5.24 6.97
C VAL A 13 -4.20 5.19 7.28
N PRO A 14 -3.59 6.22 7.90
CA PRO A 14 -2.17 6.17 8.23
C PRO A 14 -1.84 4.98 9.13
N TRP A 15 -0.73 4.30 8.84
CA TRP A 15 -0.19 3.27 9.71
C TRP A 15 0.43 3.91 10.95
N ASP A 16 0.05 3.39 12.12
CA ASP A 16 0.59 3.83 13.40
C ASP A 16 1.82 2.97 13.78
N PRO A 17 3.04 3.56 13.82
CA PRO A 17 4.25 2.83 14.20
C PRO A 17 4.35 2.54 15.70
N HIS A 18 3.48 3.13 16.52
CA HIS A 18 3.45 2.98 17.98
C HIS A 18 2.38 1.99 18.45
N SER A 19 1.34 1.73 17.65
CA SER A 19 0.36 0.67 17.92
C SER A 19 0.92 -0.72 17.65
N VAL A 20 0.87 -1.58 18.67
CA VAL A 20 1.28 -2.99 18.56
C VAL A 20 0.39 -3.74 17.56
N GLU A 21 -0.90 -3.43 17.52
CA GLU A 21 -1.86 -4.03 16.60
C GLU A 21 -1.54 -3.70 15.14
N HIS A 22 -1.22 -2.43 14.85
CA HIS A 22 -0.81 -1.99 13.51
C HIS A 22 0.52 -2.64 13.09
N VAL A 23 1.50 -2.71 13.99
CA VAL A 23 2.80 -3.34 13.72
C VAL A 23 2.65 -4.84 13.47
N ASN A 24 1.84 -5.54 14.26
CA ASN A 24 1.59 -6.96 14.07
C ASN A 24 0.85 -7.22 12.75
N ARG A 25 -0.20 -6.43 12.44
CA ARG A 25 -0.95 -6.60 11.20
C ARG A 25 -0.07 -6.40 9.96
N ILE A 26 0.82 -5.41 9.97
CA ILE A 26 1.65 -5.15 8.77
C ILE A 26 2.67 -6.27 8.61
N TYR A 27 3.24 -6.76 9.72
CA TYR A 27 4.11 -7.92 9.71
C TYR A 27 3.42 -9.14 9.09
N GLU A 28 2.20 -9.46 9.51
CA GLU A 28 1.40 -10.57 8.97
C GLU A 28 1.16 -10.40 7.46
N GLN A 29 0.74 -9.23 7.00
CA GLN A 29 0.53 -8.98 5.58
C GLN A 29 1.86 -9.05 4.79
N ARG A 30 3.00 -8.65 5.37
CA ARG A 30 4.32 -8.83 4.74
C ARG A 30 4.75 -10.30 4.68
N VAL A 31 4.41 -11.10 5.69
CA VAL A 31 4.60 -12.56 5.65
C VAL A 31 3.80 -13.16 4.49
N GLN A 32 2.53 -12.80 4.36
CA GLN A 32 1.66 -13.27 3.26
C GLN A 32 2.14 -12.79 1.88
N CYS A 33 2.63 -11.56 1.79
CA CYS A 33 3.25 -10.97 0.60
C CYS A 33 4.51 -11.75 0.19
N GLY A 34 5.29 -12.24 1.16
CA GLY A 34 6.50 -13.01 0.97
C GLY A 34 7.79 -12.18 0.90
N TRP A 35 7.71 -10.88 1.22
CA TRP A 35 8.80 -9.91 1.07
C TRP A 35 8.94 -8.98 2.28
N ASP A 36 10.18 -8.71 2.67
CA ASP A 36 10.57 -7.62 3.57
C ASP A 36 9.89 -7.60 4.96
N LYS A 37 9.35 -8.74 5.45
CA LYS A 37 8.76 -8.83 6.81
C LYS A 37 9.72 -8.42 7.93
N ASN A 38 11.01 -8.68 7.72
CA ASN A 38 12.11 -8.34 8.61
C ASN A 38 12.47 -6.85 8.58
N ARG A 39 11.90 -6.05 7.68
CA ARG A 39 12.12 -4.59 7.61
C ARG A 39 11.09 -3.79 8.40
N VAL A 40 10.01 -4.41 8.90
CA VAL A 40 8.91 -3.72 9.59
C VAL A 40 9.40 -2.88 10.76
N GLU A 41 10.36 -3.39 11.54
CA GLU A 41 10.92 -2.62 12.67
C GLU A 41 11.60 -1.33 12.20
N GLY A 42 12.44 -1.41 11.15
CA GLY A 42 13.08 -0.23 10.56
C GLY A 42 12.09 0.71 9.86
N TRP A 43 10.87 0.25 9.54
CA TRP A 43 9.83 1.14 9.02
C TRP A 43 9.19 1.98 10.11
N ARG A 44 9.15 1.52 11.36
CA ARG A 44 8.61 2.30 12.49
C ARG A 44 9.38 3.60 12.68
N GLU A 45 10.70 3.49 12.69
CA GLU A 45 11.60 4.65 12.80
C GLU A 45 11.40 5.61 11.62
N LYS A 46 11.39 5.12 10.38
CA LYS A 46 11.20 5.96 9.19
C LYS A 46 9.82 6.62 9.13
N GLN A 47 8.78 5.92 9.60
CA GLN A 47 7.43 6.47 9.72
C GLN A 47 7.40 7.64 10.70
N THR A 48 8.02 7.43 11.88
CA THR A 48 8.13 8.46 12.93
C THR A 48 8.89 9.70 12.42
N LEU A 49 9.95 9.49 11.64
CA LEU A 49 10.75 10.57 11.03
C LEU A 49 10.11 11.19 9.78
N GLY A 50 8.97 10.68 9.31
CA GLY A 50 8.30 11.17 8.11
C GLY A 50 9.03 10.85 6.79
N ARG A 51 10.08 10.01 6.84
CA ARG A 51 10.85 9.49 5.69
C ARG A 51 10.09 8.42 4.92
N LYS A 52 9.20 7.72 5.62
CA LYS A 52 8.28 6.72 5.08
C LYS A 52 6.89 7.07 5.54
N CYS A 53 5.89 6.91 4.69
CA CYS A 53 4.50 7.06 5.08
C CYS A 53 3.66 5.95 4.52
N ILE A 54 3.43 4.94 5.35
CA ILE A 54 2.58 3.81 5.09
C ILE A 54 1.13 4.18 5.39
N PHE A 55 0.25 3.77 4.48
CA PHE A 55 -1.19 3.81 4.63
C PHE A 55 -1.76 2.41 4.50
N TRP A 56 -2.71 2.10 5.35
CA TRP A 56 -3.62 0.99 5.17
C TRP A 56 -4.59 1.28 4.04
N ILE A 57 -4.82 0.30 3.19
CA ILE A 57 -5.88 0.34 2.19
C ILE A 57 -7.08 -0.37 2.81
N THR A 58 -8.19 0.34 2.92
CA THR A 58 -9.38 -0.13 3.64
C THR A 58 -10.62 0.00 2.76
N LEU A 59 -11.59 -0.89 2.98
CA LEU A 59 -12.91 -0.84 2.37
C LEU A 59 -13.93 -0.45 3.45
N GLN A 60 -14.93 0.35 3.09
CA GLN A 60 -15.95 0.86 4.01
C GLN A 60 -17.09 -0.16 4.21
N PRO A 61 -17.19 -0.89 5.33
CA PRO A 61 -18.18 -1.97 5.50
C PRO A 61 -19.65 -1.50 5.43
N GLU A 62 -19.88 -0.21 5.61
CA GLU A 62 -21.17 0.46 5.48
C GLU A 62 -21.66 0.51 4.03
N ASP A 63 -20.75 0.57 3.06
CA ASP A 63 -21.07 0.53 1.62
C ASP A 63 -21.42 -0.92 1.21
N PRO A 64 -22.67 -1.20 0.78
CA PRO A 64 -23.07 -2.53 0.31
C PRO A 64 -22.16 -3.09 -0.79
N GLU A 65 -21.65 -2.25 -1.68
CA GLU A 65 -20.80 -2.68 -2.80
C GLU A 65 -19.42 -3.15 -2.35
N THR A 66 -18.91 -2.62 -1.23
CA THR A 66 -17.63 -3.05 -0.69
C THR A 66 -17.76 -4.16 0.35
N ARG A 67 -18.94 -4.32 0.97
CA ARG A 67 -19.20 -5.35 1.98
C ARG A 67 -18.91 -6.75 1.49
N GLU A 68 -19.40 -7.12 0.30
CA GLU A 68 -19.13 -8.44 -0.28
C GLU A 68 -17.63 -8.63 -0.57
N THR A 69 -17.00 -7.57 -1.09
CA THR A 69 -15.56 -7.57 -1.37
C THR A 69 -14.75 -7.73 -0.09
N LEU A 70 -15.12 -7.04 0.98
CA LEU A 70 -14.50 -7.19 2.29
C LEU A 70 -14.70 -8.60 2.85
N GLN A 71 -15.91 -9.16 2.73
CA GLN A 71 -16.21 -10.51 3.20
C GLN A 71 -15.31 -11.57 2.54
N LEU A 72 -15.05 -11.45 1.23
CA LEU A 72 -14.11 -12.33 0.52
C LEU A 72 -12.71 -12.32 1.13
N HIS A 73 -12.22 -11.15 1.59
CA HIS A 73 -10.95 -11.06 2.29
C HIS A 73 -11.03 -11.68 3.68
N LEU A 74 -12.07 -11.40 4.46
CA LEU A 74 -12.24 -11.92 5.80
C LEU A 74 -12.38 -13.45 5.84
N ASP A 75 -13.00 -14.04 4.82
CA ASP A 75 -13.11 -15.49 4.68
C ASP A 75 -11.77 -16.14 4.31
N ALA A 76 -11.00 -15.49 3.43
CA ALA A 76 -9.68 -15.96 3.04
C ALA A 76 -8.61 -15.77 4.14
N PHE A 77 -8.76 -14.77 5.00
CA PHE A 77 -7.79 -14.41 6.04
C PHE A 77 -8.48 -14.26 7.41
N PRO A 78 -8.85 -15.38 8.08
CA PRO A 78 -9.59 -15.34 9.35
C PRO A 78 -8.89 -14.58 10.48
N ALA A 79 -7.55 -14.53 10.47
CA ALA A 79 -6.76 -13.77 11.45
C ALA A 79 -6.95 -12.25 11.32
N GLU A 80 -7.40 -11.76 10.16
CA GLU A 80 -7.61 -10.33 9.90
C GLU A 80 -9.06 -9.87 10.18
N LYS A 81 -9.92 -10.77 10.70
CA LYS A 81 -11.32 -10.47 11.09
C LYS A 81 -11.46 -9.47 12.23
N THR A 82 -10.42 -9.28 13.04
CA THR A 82 -10.42 -8.23 14.05
C THR A 82 -10.08 -6.89 13.38
N PRO A 83 -10.96 -5.88 13.45
CA PRO A 83 -10.66 -4.56 12.89
C PRO A 83 -9.51 -3.89 13.65
N LEU A 84 -8.75 -3.05 12.95
CA LEU A 84 -7.86 -2.08 13.59
C LEU A 84 -8.66 -0.83 13.97
N VAL A 85 -8.08 -0.02 14.87
CA VAL A 85 -8.58 1.31 15.22
C VAL A 85 -7.59 2.34 14.71
N ASP A 86 -8.09 3.46 14.20
CA ASP A 86 -7.23 4.55 13.79
C ASP A 86 -6.67 5.27 15.02
N THR A 87 -5.40 4.99 15.31
CA THR A 87 -4.64 5.51 16.44
C THR A 87 -3.48 6.40 16.02
N ALA A 88 -3.21 6.53 14.71
CA ALA A 88 -2.06 7.27 14.21
C ALA A 88 -2.20 8.76 14.54
N ASP A 89 -1.36 9.26 15.43
CA ASP A 89 -1.32 10.64 15.92
C ASP A 89 -0.44 11.56 15.06
N SER A 90 0.22 11.00 14.05
CA SER A 90 1.05 11.74 13.13
C SER A 90 0.92 11.20 11.71
N LEU A 91 1.15 12.10 10.74
CA LEU A 91 1.30 11.77 9.34
C LEU A 91 2.49 12.59 8.82
N ARG A 92 3.51 11.91 8.27
CA ARG A 92 4.75 12.54 7.79
C ARG A 92 5.46 13.39 8.86
N ALA A 93 5.56 12.85 10.07
CA ALA A 93 6.09 13.56 11.24
C ALA A 93 5.35 14.86 11.60
N LYS A 94 4.17 15.13 11.00
CA LYS A 94 3.29 16.21 11.39
C LYS A 94 2.18 15.66 12.30
N PRO A 95 1.88 16.32 13.43
CA PRO A 95 0.77 15.92 14.28
C PRO A 95 -0.55 15.90 13.52
N ARG A 96 -1.41 14.94 13.84
CA ARG A 96 -2.80 14.87 13.39
C ARG A 96 -3.68 14.34 14.52
N VAL A 97 -4.99 14.51 14.37
CA VAL A 97 -5.96 13.89 15.28
C VAL A 97 -6.38 12.53 14.70
N PRO A 98 -6.16 11.41 15.40
CA PRO A 98 -6.69 10.12 14.97
C PRO A 98 -8.22 10.14 14.92
N SER A 99 -8.82 9.44 13.95
CA SER A 99 -10.29 9.37 13.88
C SER A 99 -10.90 8.45 14.94
N HIS A 100 -10.11 7.53 15.51
CA HIS A 100 -10.56 6.46 16.41
C HIS A 100 -11.65 5.54 15.83
N THR A 101 -11.83 5.58 14.52
CA THR A 101 -12.77 4.72 13.80
C THR A 101 -12.16 3.34 13.57
N LYS A 102 -13.01 2.32 13.60
CA LYS A 102 -12.62 0.94 13.27
C LYS A 102 -12.55 0.75 11.76
N PHE A 103 -11.54 0.02 11.29
CA PHE A 103 -11.38 -0.29 9.87
C PHE A 103 -10.78 -1.68 9.66
N TYR A 104 -10.96 -2.20 8.45
CA TYR A 104 -10.44 -3.51 8.03
C TYR A 104 -9.37 -3.30 6.94
N PRO A 105 -8.08 -3.43 7.27
CA PRO A 105 -7.02 -3.35 6.27
C PRO A 105 -7.10 -4.53 5.31
N VAL A 106 -7.21 -4.24 4.02
CA VAL A 106 -7.15 -5.24 2.94
C VAL A 106 -5.87 -5.14 2.12
N GLY A 107 -4.98 -4.24 2.51
CA GLY A 107 -3.71 -3.96 1.85
C GLY A 107 -2.99 -2.79 2.49
N HIS A 108 -1.85 -2.42 1.94
CA HIS A 108 -1.09 -1.25 2.34
C HIS A 108 -0.27 -0.70 1.16
N ILE A 109 0.04 0.58 1.20
CA ILE A 109 0.84 1.32 0.23
C ILE A 109 1.62 2.40 0.97
N SER A 110 2.78 2.82 0.48
CA SER A 110 3.53 3.90 1.10
C SER A 110 4.10 4.91 0.12
N LEU A 111 4.27 6.13 0.62
CA LEU A 111 5.06 7.19 0.00
C LEU A 111 6.33 7.41 0.81
N ASP A 112 7.48 7.18 0.19
CA ASP A 112 8.80 7.26 0.81
C ASP A 112 9.57 8.42 0.17
N ASP A 113 10.32 9.20 0.94
CA ASP A 113 11.11 10.31 0.40
C ASP A 113 12.47 9.87 -0.19
N THR A 114 12.81 8.60 -0.01
CA THR A 114 14.07 8.01 -0.44
C THR A 114 13.87 6.61 -0.98
N ASN A 115 14.77 6.17 -1.88
CA ASN A 115 14.85 4.79 -2.32
C ASN A 115 16.13 4.13 -1.80
N GLU A 116 15.99 3.15 -0.93
CA GLU A 116 17.13 2.40 -0.39
C GLU A 116 17.72 1.38 -1.37
N LYS A 117 17.00 1.07 -2.46
CA LYS A 117 17.39 0.05 -3.45
C LYS A 117 18.05 0.66 -4.69
N SER A 118 18.69 1.81 -4.55
CA SER A 118 19.52 2.39 -5.61
C SER A 118 20.69 1.44 -5.91
N GLY A 119 20.49 0.51 -6.84
CA GLY A 119 21.57 -0.21 -7.48
C GLY A 119 22.44 0.77 -8.28
N THR A 120 23.39 0.25 -9.04
CA THR A 120 24.27 1.02 -9.94
C THR A 120 23.54 1.80 -11.06
N PHE A 121 22.21 1.79 -11.10
CA PHE A 121 21.42 2.58 -12.03
C PHE A 121 21.06 3.92 -11.39
N VAL A 122 21.66 4.98 -11.92
CA VAL A 122 21.30 6.36 -11.60
C VAL A 122 20.11 6.72 -12.48
N LEU A 123 18.91 6.75 -11.89
CA LEU A 123 17.79 7.45 -12.52
C LEU A 123 18.05 8.94 -12.35
N ASP A 124 18.03 9.70 -13.44
CA ASP A 124 18.18 11.16 -13.43
C ASP A 124 16.89 11.81 -12.91
N LEU A 125 16.65 11.66 -11.61
CA LEU A 125 15.50 12.20 -10.91
C LEU A 125 15.86 13.55 -10.28
N PRO A 126 14.90 14.48 -10.17
CA PRO A 126 15.09 15.70 -9.41
C PRO A 126 15.58 15.43 -7.98
N THR A 127 16.38 16.35 -7.44
CA THR A 127 16.88 16.23 -6.06
C THR A 127 15.79 16.42 -5.01
N ASP A 128 14.72 17.14 -5.35
CA ASP A 128 13.61 17.48 -4.46
C ASP A 128 12.25 17.19 -5.10
N GLY A 129 11.25 16.93 -4.26
CA GLY A 129 9.87 16.70 -4.70
C GLY A 129 9.65 15.34 -5.36
N VAL A 130 10.60 14.41 -5.23
CA VAL A 130 10.48 13.02 -5.66
C VAL A 130 10.04 12.16 -4.49
N TYR A 131 8.95 11.42 -4.67
CA TYR A 131 8.50 10.42 -3.70
C TYR A 131 8.36 9.06 -4.36
N TRP A 132 8.64 8.03 -3.59
CA TRP A 132 8.64 6.66 -4.05
C TRP A 132 7.41 5.93 -3.54
N ILE A 133 6.63 5.39 -4.46
CA ILE A 133 5.57 4.45 -4.11
C ILE A 133 6.24 3.12 -3.77
N LYS A 134 6.07 2.70 -2.51
CA LYS A 134 6.72 1.52 -1.93
C LYS A 134 5.74 0.72 -1.10
N THR A 135 6.23 -0.44 -0.65
CA THR A 135 5.51 -1.37 0.24
C THR A 135 4.09 -1.67 -0.25
N PHE A 136 3.84 -1.63 -1.56
CA PHE A 136 2.50 -1.84 -2.10
C PHE A 136 2.09 -3.31 -2.00
N TYR A 137 0.92 -3.55 -1.42
CA TYR A 137 0.32 -4.86 -1.24
C TYR A 137 -1.19 -4.75 -1.23
N ILE A 138 -1.84 -5.64 -1.99
CA ILE A 138 -3.27 -5.90 -1.92
C ILE A 138 -3.46 -7.38 -1.55
N SER A 139 -4.40 -7.63 -0.64
CA SER A 139 -4.91 -8.96 -0.31
C SER A 139 -5.07 -9.83 -1.55
N LYS A 140 -4.51 -11.04 -1.51
CA LYS A 140 -4.55 -11.96 -2.66
C LYS A 140 -5.99 -12.29 -3.10
N ALA A 141 -6.92 -12.35 -2.15
CA ALA A 141 -8.34 -12.61 -2.41
C ALA A 141 -9.03 -11.49 -3.21
N LEU A 142 -8.46 -10.27 -3.21
CA LEU A 142 -9.08 -9.09 -3.82
C LEU A 142 -8.35 -8.57 -5.06
N ARG A 143 -7.35 -9.31 -5.54
CA ARG A 143 -6.66 -8.97 -6.80
C ARG A 143 -7.64 -8.98 -7.97
N SER A 144 -7.38 -8.14 -8.97
CA SER A 144 -8.25 -7.96 -10.15
C SER A 144 -9.65 -7.39 -9.87
N LYS A 145 -9.90 -6.85 -8.68
CA LYS A 145 -11.17 -6.17 -8.34
C LYS A 145 -11.11 -4.64 -8.44
N GLY A 146 -10.03 -4.07 -8.98
CA GLY A 146 -9.84 -2.63 -9.12
C GLY A 146 -9.33 -1.88 -7.88
N ILE A 147 -9.16 -2.57 -6.73
CA ILE A 147 -8.68 -1.95 -5.48
C ILE A 147 -7.27 -1.36 -5.63
N GLY A 148 -6.39 -2.08 -6.33
CA GLY A 148 -5.02 -1.62 -6.53
C GLY A 148 -4.94 -0.31 -7.33
N ARG A 149 -5.74 -0.19 -8.40
CA ARG A 149 -5.84 1.03 -9.21
C ARG A 149 -6.39 2.18 -8.36
N ALA A 150 -7.52 1.97 -7.70
CA ALA A 150 -8.12 2.99 -6.83
C ALA A 150 -7.16 3.46 -5.72
N ALA A 151 -6.37 2.55 -5.12
CA ALA A 151 -5.37 2.93 -4.13
C ALA A 151 -4.23 3.78 -4.71
N MET A 152 -3.77 3.47 -5.93
CA MET A 152 -2.78 4.29 -6.64
C MET A 152 -3.33 5.68 -6.91
N ASP A 153 -4.56 5.79 -7.46
CA ASP A 153 -5.20 7.08 -7.76
C ASP A 153 -5.28 7.97 -6.50
N ILE A 154 -5.65 7.39 -5.36
CA ILE A 154 -5.74 8.12 -4.08
C ILE A 154 -4.34 8.57 -3.63
N VAL A 155 -3.34 7.68 -3.66
CA VAL A 155 -1.97 8.01 -3.24
C VAL A 155 -1.35 9.08 -4.13
N GLU A 156 -1.54 9.01 -5.44
CA GLU A 156 -1.05 10.00 -6.40
C GLU A 156 -1.67 11.37 -6.13
N SER A 157 -2.98 11.41 -5.88
CA SER A 157 -3.68 12.63 -5.49
C SER A 157 -3.22 13.17 -4.14
N MET A 158 -2.96 12.32 -3.15
CA MET A 158 -2.43 12.76 -1.85
C MET A 158 -1.00 13.29 -1.95
N ALA A 159 -0.22 12.79 -2.92
CA ALA A 159 1.18 13.17 -3.07
C ALA A 159 1.36 14.62 -3.51
N ILE A 160 0.43 15.17 -4.30
CA ILE A 160 0.53 16.56 -4.78
C ILE A 160 0.10 17.59 -3.72
N ASP A 161 -0.63 17.16 -2.69
CA ASP A 161 -1.11 18.04 -1.63
C ASP A 161 -0.06 18.27 -0.53
N GLU A 162 -0.28 19.29 0.31
CA GLU A 162 0.52 19.46 1.52
C GLU A 162 0.37 18.23 2.44
N PRO A 163 1.47 17.74 3.05
CA PRO A 163 2.78 18.37 3.11
C PRO A 163 3.78 17.84 2.06
N LEU A 164 3.33 17.00 1.12
CA LEU A 164 4.18 16.30 0.15
C LEU A 164 4.60 17.22 -0.99
N CYS A 165 3.64 17.91 -1.60
CA CYS A 165 3.86 18.78 -2.76
C CYS A 165 4.74 18.09 -3.82
N ALA A 166 4.51 16.79 -4.04
CA ALA A 166 5.29 15.95 -4.92
C ALA A 166 5.21 16.47 -6.35
N LYS A 167 6.36 16.54 -7.01
CA LYS A 167 6.47 16.87 -8.45
C LYS A 167 6.70 15.62 -9.29
N THR A 168 7.18 14.56 -8.65
CA THR A 168 7.52 13.31 -9.33
C THR A 168 7.22 12.15 -8.40
N LEU A 169 6.50 11.16 -8.91
CA LEU A 169 6.33 9.87 -8.27
C LEU A 169 7.14 8.83 -9.01
N ALA A 170 7.94 8.08 -8.25
CA ALA A 170 8.76 7.01 -8.75
C ALA A 170 8.31 5.68 -8.15
N LEU A 171 8.39 4.61 -8.93
CA LEU A 171 8.07 3.27 -8.47
C LEU A 171 9.11 2.32 -9.04
N ASP A 172 9.60 1.40 -8.21
CA ASP A 172 10.39 0.27 -8.68
C ASP A 172 9.67 -1.05 -8.39
N THR A 173 9.92 -2.02 -9.25
CA THR A 173 9.42 -3.38 -9.09
C THR A 173 10.54 -4.37 -9.38
N ALA A 174 10.46 -5.53 -8.74
CA ALA A 174 11.27 -6.65 -9.18
C ALA A 174 10.88 -6.99 -10.63
N GLU A 175 11.89 -7.19 -11.46
CA GLU A 175 11.74 -7.71 -12.81
C GLU A 175 11.06 -9.09 -12.76
N LYS A 176 10.13 -9.31 -13.71
CA LYS A 176 9.18 -10.43 -13.73
C LYS A 176 9.87 -11.78 -13.51
N GLU A 177 10.94 -12.05 -14.25
CA GLU A 177 11.63 -13.34 -14.17
C GLU A 177 12.38 -13.50 -12.85
N ASN A 178 13.00 -12.43 -12.34
CA ASN A 178 13.58 -12.46 -11.00
C ASN A 178 12.52 -12.69 -9.91
N GLN A 179 11.33 -12.08 -10.03
CA GLN A 179 10.23 -12.29 -9.09
C GLN A 179 9.73 -13.74 -9.13
N LYS A 180 9.52 -14.30 -10.33
CA LYS A 180 9.12 -15.71 -10.50
C LYS A 180 10.15 -16.65 -9.89
N ARG A 181 11.43 -16.47 -10.20
CA ARG A 181 12.52 -17.27 -9.66
C ARG A 181 12.53 -17.28 -8.12
N ILE A 182 12.43 -16.10 -7.51
CA ILE A 182 12.40 -15.97 -6.04
C ILE A 182 11.14 -16.61 -5.45
N TYR A 183 10.00 -16.47 -6.12
CA TYR A 183 8.74 -17.05 -5.65
C TYR A 183 8.74 -18.58 -5.74
N ILE A 184 9.23 -19.16 -6.85
CA ILE A 184 9.41 -20.59 -7.02
C ILE A 184 10.37 -21.14 -5.96
N ALA A 185 11.51 -20.50 -5.75
CA ALA A 185 12.47 -20.91 -4.74
C ALA A 185 11.89 -20.92 -3.31
N LYS A 186 10.93 -20.05 -3.02
CA LYS A 186 10.28 -19.95 -1.70
C LYS A 186 9.06 -20.85 -1.52
N THR A 187 8.32 -21.14 -2.59
CA THR A 187 6.98 -21.75 -2.50
C THR A 187 6.82 -23.03 -3.30
N GLY A 188 7.79 -23.39 -4.15
CA GLY A 188 7.72 -24.54 -5.05
C GLY A 188 6.71 -24.40 -6.20
N SER A 189 6.08 -23.23 -6.36
CA SER A 189 5.09 -22.96 -7.41
C SER A 189 5.35 -21.62 -8.10
N GLU A 190 4.78 -21.40 -9.29
CA GLU A 190 4.87 -20.12 -10.00
C GLU A 190 3.80 -19.13 -9.49
N PRO A 191 4.10 -17.82 -9.37
CA PRO A 191 3.08 -16.86 -8.96
C PRO A 191 2.06 -16.63 -10.09
N GLY A 192 0.77 -16.59 -9.77
CA GLY A 192 -0.30 -16.34 -10.75
C GLY A 192 -0.25 -14.94 -11.42
N SER A 193 0.43 -13.97 -10.81
CA SER A 193 0.79 -12.69 -11.44
C SER A 193 2.02 -12.09 -10.76
N THR A 194 2.86 -11.37 -11.51
CA THR A 194 3.98 -10.61 -10.96
C THR A 194 3.61 -9.15 -10.68
N ASN A 195 4.44 -8.46 -9.89
CA ASN A 195 4.26 -7.04 -9.61
C ASN A 195 4.40 -6.22 -10.90
N GLN A 196 5.36 -6.58 -11.76
CA GLN A 196 5.51 -5.96 -13.08
C GLN A 196 4.25 -6.09 -13.95
N ASP A 197 3.62 -7.28 -14.00
CA ASP A 197 2.36 -7.47 -14.74
C ASP A 197 1.23 -6.59 -14.19
N CYS A 198 1.20 -6.33 -12.88
CA CYS A 198 0.22 -5.44 -12.27
C CYS A 198 0.46 -3.97 -12.66
N TYR A 199 1.71 -3.51 -12.67
CA TYR A 199 2.05 -2.12 -12.97
C TYR A 199 1.90 -1.77 -14.45
N VAL A 200 2.29 -2.67 -15.36
CA VAL A 200 2.12 -2.46 -16.82
C VAL A 200 0.64 -2.28 -17.18
N LYS A 201 -0.27 -3.04 -16.55
CA LYS A 201 -1.73 -2.85 -16.72
C LYS A 201 -2.24 -1.52 -16.18
N ILE A 202 -1.54 -0.93 -15.22
CA ILE A 202 -1.89 0.38 -14.69
C ILE A 202 -1.42 1.48 -15.66
N SER A 203 -0.25 1.32 -16.30
CA SER A 203 0.36 2.32 -17.20
C SER A 203 -0.13 2.32 -18.65
N ASP A 204 -0.61 1.19 -19.18
CA ASP A 204 -0.89 1.03 -20.63
C ASP A 204 -2.32 1.43 -21.06
N GLU A 205 -3.15 2.01 -20.18
CA GLU A 205 -4.48 2.51 -20.55
C GLU A 205 -4.46 4.04 -20.76
N PRO A 206 -4.88 4.55 -21.94
CA PRO A 206 -4.54 5.89 -22.44
C PRO A 206 -5.23 7.09 -21.77
N ASP A 207 -5.98 6.90 -20.68
CA ASP A 207 -6.74 7.98 -20.02
C ASP A 207 -6.03 8.53 -18.76
N ALA A 208 -4.70 8.47 -18.72
CA ALA A 208 -3.88 9.04 -17.65
C ALA A 208 -3.15 10.32 -18.10
N PHE A 209 -3.90 11.33 -18.53
CA PHE A 209 -3.50 12.76 -18.52
C PHE A 209 -4.72 13.67 -18.42
#